data_AF-A0A520KAE5-F1
#
_entry.id   AF-A0A520KAE5-F1
#
_cell.length_a   1.000
_cell.length_b   1.000
_cell.length_c   1.000
_cell.angle_alpha   90.00
_cell.angle_beta   90.00
_cell.angle_gamma   90.00
#
_symmetry.space_group_name_H-M   'P 1'
#
loop_
_entity.id
_entity.type
_entity.pdbx_description
1 polymer ?
#
loop_
_entity_poly.entity_id
_entity_poly.type
_entity_poly.pdbx_seq_one_letter_code
_entity_poly.pdbx_strand_id
1 'polypeptide(L)'
;MVSPTGRMGEASVDGNENSSHDDIASHFEGMDPTHLSAFFETPYALLPRGRNEVWVIVPRFVPFYLGHLERQTDSYNYFIVNKYVDWISPLPADVREKVGISPLFESAKVANGIVVFSSREERDRAQRRYGELVDGESGECSLHVRKGREFELIARIIDDGNLPFVPSPVESCDLRPPPRSIELRDYQQRAWETFLRTGMVGVYWPPSAGKTFFSLYSGERINGNKLVVVPSVTLREQWEERIRTYCRFPDEWKVHTYQYLTGRKGWIYGVGNTALTIFDEVHHLPATTFSRLATIKTTYRIGLSASPYREDGRTEYIFALTGFPIGLGWHDMISIGAVRSPDVTVYLYTSQHAKRQGLKSLVRTLTGRVLIFCDSLRKGQQLSQEFGVPFVHGGTADRMNVIRSHRMVICSRVGDEGLSLPTLDAVVEYDFLGGSRRQEAQRVGRVMHSSIEGVHIILMTDEELHRFERRLYALEEQGLSIRCLRGNGAGQSVSGE
;
A
#
# COMPACT_ATOMS: atom_id res chain seq x y z
N MET A 1 -27.42 -68.39 -18.12
CA MET A 1 -27.84 -69.10 -19.35
C MET A 1 -28.23 -68.07 -20.38
N VAL A 2 -27.54 -68.08 -21.52
CA VAL A 2 -27.95 -67.54 -22.84
C VAL A 2 -28.04 -66.02 -23.02
N SER A 3 -27.00 -65.46 -23.67
CA SER A 3 -27.00 -64.20 -24.45
C SER A 3 -27.89 -64.31 -25.69
N PRO A 4 -28.35 -63.19 -26.31
CA PRO A 4 -27.76 -62.76 -27.60
C PRO A 4 -27.80 -61.23 -27.83
N THR A 5 -26.69 -60.56 -28.21
CA THR A 5 -26.24 -60.23 -29.58
C THR A 5 -27.23 -59.48 -30.50
N GLY A 6 -26.78 -58.33 -31.02
CA GLY A 6 -27.25 -57.68 -32.26
C GLY A 6 -26.86 -56.19 -32.30
N ARG A 7 -25.71 -55.82 -32.90
CA ARG A 7 -25.52 -55.29 -34.28
C ARG A 7 -26.21 -53.94 -34.54
N MET A 8 -25.70 -52.97 -35.30
CA MET A 8 -24.47 -52.62 -36.03
C MET A 8 -24.74 -51.18 -36.57
N GLY A 9 -23.71 -50.41 -36.90
CA GLY A 9 -23.78 -49.14 -37.66
C GLY A 9 -22.77 -48.14 -37.10
N GLU A 10 -21.59 -48.01 -37.69
CA GLU A 10 -21.24 -46.98 -38.70
C GLU A 10 -21.26 -45.56 -38.08
N ALA A 11 -20.28 -44.68 -38.20
CA ALA A 11 -19.08 -44.61 -39.01
C ALA A 11 -18.10 -43.63 -38.36
N SER A 12 -16.85 -43.74 -38.79
CA SER A 12 -15.71 -42.85 -38.57
C SER A 12 -15.99 -41.33 -38.67
N VAL A 13 -15.44 -40.57 -37.72
CA VAL A 13 -14.93 -39.21 -37.95
C VAL A 13 -13.58 -39.09 -37.23
N ASP A 14 -12.51 -39.04 -38.01
CA ASP A 14 -11.16 -38.63 -37.61
C ASP A 14 -11.11 -37.14 -37.23
N GLY A 15 -10.11 -36.79 -36.40
CA GLY A 15 -9.58 -35.43 -36.28
C GLY A 15 -9.77 -34.82 -34.90
N ASN A 16 -8.99 -35.21 -33.88
CA ASN A 16 -7.62 -34.74 -33.61
C ASN A 16 -7.55 -33.30 -33.05
N GLU A 17 -7.89 -33.13 -31.77
CA GLU A 17 -7.40 -32.06 -30.89
C GLU A 17 -7.31 -32.61 -29.45
N ASN A 18 -6.33 -33.47 -29.15
CA ASN A 18 -6.03 -33.82 -27.76
C ASN A 18 -4.62 -34.41 -27.57
N SER A 19 -3.62 -33.95 -28.34
CA SER A 19 -2.27 -34.54 -28.34
C SER A 19 -1.19 -33.70 -27.67
N SER A 20 -1.52 -32.73 -26.82
CA SER A 20 -0.50 -31.90 -26.13
C SER A 20 -0.43 -32.07 -24.62
N HIS A 21 -1.42 -32.71 -23.99
CA HIS A 21 -1.43 -32.91 -22.53
C HIS A 21 -0.85 -34.26 -22.08
N ASP A 22 -0.97 -35.32 -22.89
CA ASP A 22 -0.50 -36.67 -22.51
C ASP A 22 1.04 -36.85 -22.63
N ASP A 23 1.74 -36.00 -23.38
CA ASP A 23 3.20 -36.09 -23.58
C ASP A 23 4.03 -35.39 -22.48
N ILE A 24 3.40 -34.62 -21.60
CA ILE A 24 4.10 -33.92 -20.50
C ILE A 24 4.27 -34.86 -19.29
N ALA A 25 3.32 -35.76 -19.05
CA ALA A 25 3.36 -36.70 -17.91
C ALA A 25 4.56 -37.67 -18.00
N SER A 26 4.94 -38.08 -19.21
CA SER A 26 6.12 -38.93 -19.46
C SER A 26 7.45 -38.24 -19.13
N HIS A 27 7.52 -36.90 -19.18
CA HIS A 27 8.70 -36.12 -18.76
C HIS A 27 8.85 -36.04 -17.23
N PHE A 28 7.81 -36.43 -16.49
CA PHE A 28 7.81 -36.47 -15.03
C PHE A 28 8.01 -37.89 -14.46
N GLU A 29 8.12 -38.91 -15.33
CA GLU A 29 8.59 -40.23 -14.94
C GLU A 29 10.05 -40.13 -14.47
N GLY A 30 10.28 -40.35 -13.17
CA GLY A 30 11.60 -40.22 -12.55
C GLY A 30 11.81 -38.98 -11.67
N MET A 31 10.74 -38.27 -11.27
CA MET A 31 10.84 -37.27 -10.21
C MET A 31 11.44 -37.87 -8.92
N ASP A 32 12.55 -37.32 -8.45
CA ASP A 32 13.17 -37.72 -7.20
C ASP A 32 12.32 -37.23 -6.01
N PRO A 33 11.75 -38.14 -5.19
CA PRO A 33 10.94 -37.77 -4.02
C PRO A 33 11.69 -36.91 -3.00
N THR A 34 13.02 -37.01 -2.96
CA THR A 34 13.89 -36.23 -2.07
C THR A 34 13.89 -34.76 -2.49
N HIS A 35 14.05 -34.49 -3.79
CA HIS A 35 14.00 -33.14 -4.33
C HIS A 35 12.58 -32.55 -4.27
N LEU A 36 11.55 -33.38 -4.43
CA LEU A 36 10.16 -32.95 -4.26
C LEU A 36 9.86 -32.57 -2.79
N SER A 37 10.35 -33.34 -1.83
CA SER A 37 10.21 -33.02 -0.40
C SER A 37 10.93 -31.72 -0.04
N ALA A 38 12.16 -31.54 -0.53
CA ALA A 38 12.90 -30.28 -0.36
C ALA A 38 12.19 -29.07 -0.98
N PHE A 39 11.50 -29.26 -2.12
CA PHE A 39 10.67 -28.21 -2.71
C PHE A 39 9.50 -27.81 -1.81
N PHE A 40 8.82 -28.76 -1.13
CA PHE A 40 7.75 -28.40 -0.21
C PHE A 40 8.24 -27.65 1.04
N GLU A 41 9.50 -27.87 1.45
CA GLU A 41 10.13 -27.10 2.54
C GLU A 41 10.51 -25.68 2.09
N THR A 42 11.02 -25.52 0.87
CA THR A 42 11.40 -24.22 0.29
C THR A 42 10.83 -24.09 -1.12
N PRO A 43 9.52 -23.75 -1.27
CA PRO A 43 8.85 -23.73 -2.57
C PRO A 43 9.13 -22.45 -3.36
N TYR A 44 10.32 -21.90 -3.23
CA TYR A 44 10.71 -20.64 -3.84
C TYR A 44 12.22 -20.58 -4.10
N ALA A 45 12.62 -19.82 -5.10
CA ALA A 45 14.03 -19.54 -5.41
C ALA A 45 14.37 -18.09 -5.09
N LEU A 46 15.59 -17.86 -4.62
CA LEU A 46 16.11 -16.52 -4.32
C LEU A 46 17.22 -16.16 -5.31
N LEU A 47 17.06 -15.06 -6.03
CA LEU A 47 18.09 -14.56 -6.96
C LEU A 47 18.48 -13.12 -6.62
N PRO A 48 19.78 -12.81 -6.46
CA PRO A 48 20.22 -11.44 -6.21
C PRO A 48 19.91 -10.58 -7.43
N ARG A 49 19.33 -9.40 -7.19
CA ARG A 49 18.97 -8.45 -8.24
C ARG A 49 19.82 -7.18 -8.20
N GLY A 50 20.13 -6.70 -7.00
CA GLY A 50 20.85 -5.46 -6.81
C GLY A 50 21.31 -5.27 -5.38
N ARG A 51 21.75 -4.06 -5.05
CA ARG A 51 22.14 -3.70 -3.69
C ARG A 51 20.87 -3.66 -2.82
N ASN A 52 20.75 -4.57 -1.86
CA ASN A 52 19.63 -4.70 -0.93
C ASN A 52 18.29 -5.16 -1.55
N GLU A 53 18.32 -5.82 -2.72
CA GLU A 53 17.14 -6.37 -3.38
C GLU A 53 17.38 -7.80 -3.87
N VAL A 54 16.41 -8.67 -3.60
CA VAL A 54 16.40 -10.07 -4.06
C VAL A 54 15.07 -10.36 -4.73
N TRP A 55 15.14 -11.14 -5.81
CA TRP A 55 13.98 -11.77 -6.38
C TRP A 55 13.62 -13.02 -5.59
N VAL A 56 12.39 -13.07 -5.09
CA VAL A 56 11.75 -14.28 -4.58
C VAL A 56 10.85 -14.81 -5.68
N ILE A 57 11.26 -15.92 -6.28
CA ILE A 57 10.57 -16.57 -7.38
C ILE A 57 9.72 -17.70 -6.81
N VAL A 58 8.42 -17.59 -6.94
CA VAL A 58 7.46 -18.49 -6.29
C VAL A 58 6.52 -19.07 -7.35
N PRO A 59 6.28 -20.39 -7.40
CA PRO A 59 5.27 -20.96 -8.27
C PRO A 59 3.88 -20.34 -8.01
N ARG A 60 3.08 -20.11 -9.05
CA ARG A 60 1.80 -19.39 -8.92
C ARG A 60 0.76 -20.05 -8.00
N PHE A 61 0.87 -21.36 -7.81
CA PHE A 61 -0.02 -22.12 -6.92
C PHE A 61 0.41 -22.02 -5.43
N VAL A 62 1.57 -21.44 -5.13
CA VAL A 62 2.05 -21.24 -3.76
C VAL A 62 1.69 -19.82 -3.33
N PRO A 63 0.89 -19.64 -2.26
CA PRO A 63 0.53 -18.32 -1.78
C PRO A 63 1.75 -17.60 -1.21
N PHE A 64 2.04 -16.40 -1.73
CA PHE A 64 3.15 -15.57 -1.28
C PHE A 64 2.79 -14.09 -1.40
N TYR A 65 2.93 -13.36 -0.29
CA TYR A 65 2.40 -11.99 -0.13
C TYR A 65 3.46 -10.99 0.37
N LEU A 66 4.75 -11.32 0.20
CA LEU A 66 5.85 -10.49 0.68
C LEU A 66 6.55 -9.79 -0.49
N GLY A 67 6.76 -8.48 -0.36
CA GLY A 67 7.46 -7.69 -1.36
C GLY A 67 6.59 -7.24 -2.53
N HIS A 68 7.23 -6.90 -3.65
CA HIS A 68 6.60 -6.30 -4.83
C HIS A 68 6.74 -7.21 -6.06
N LEU A 69 5.65 -7.85 -6.49
CA LEU A 69 5.51 -8.68 -7.68
C LEU A 69 5.87 -7.93 -8.97
N GLU A 70 7.08 -8.08 -9.48
CA GLU A 70 7.53 -7.36 -10.67
C GLU A 70 7.04 -7.96 -11.99
N ARG A 71 7.00 -9.29 -12.01
CA ARG A 71 6.78 -10.08 -13.22
C ARG A 71 6.08 -11.37 -12.87
N GLN A 72 5.27 -11.85 -13.81
CA GLN A 72 4.73 -13.19 -13.81
C GLN A 72 5.07 -13.91 -15.11
N THR A 73 5.08 -15.24 -15.03
CA THR A 73 4.99 -16.16 -16.16
C THR A 73 3.76 -17.04 -15.95
N ASP A 74 3.50 -18.01 -16.83
CA ASP A 74 2.37 -18.92 -16.66
C ASP A 74 2.47 -19.74 -15.37
N SER A 75 3.70 -20.04 -14.92
CA SER A 75 3.94 -20.92 -13.77
C SER A 75 4.56 -20.23 -12.55
N TYR A 76 5.16 -19.03 -12.68
CA TYR A 76 5.91 -18.38 -11.60
C TYR A 76 5.58 -16.89 -11.41
N ASN A 77 5.64 -16.46 -10.16
CA ASN A 77 5.61 -15.09 -9.68
C ASN A 77 7.02 -14.64 -9.28
N TYR A 78 7.44 -13.43 -9.66
CA TYR A 78 8.73 -12.85 -9.32
C TYR A 78 8.52 -11.64 -8.40
N PHE A 79 8.71 -11.82 -7.11
CA PHE A 79 8.60 -10.75 -6.11
C PHE A 79 9.95 -10.09 -5.87
N ILE A 80 9.99 -8.77 -5.78
CA ILE A 80 11.12 -8.01 -5.28
C ILE A 80 10.94 -7.86 -3.78
N VAL A 81 11.83 -8.47 -3.02
CA VAL A 81 11.92 -8.23 -1.59
C VAL A 81 13.14 -7.35 -1.34
N ASN A 82 12.89 -6.17 -0.77
CA ASN A 82 13.93 -5.29 -0.28
C ASN A 82 13.98 -5.34 1.25
N LYS A 83 15.05 -4.80 1.81
CA LYS A 83 15.26 -4.73 3.27
C LYS A 83 14.24 -3.97 4.07
N TYR A 84 13.49 -3.08 3.45
CA TYR A 84 12.45 -2.33 4.15
C TYR A 84 11.21 -3.19 4.41
N VAL A 85 11.04 -4.28 3.64
CA VAL A 85 9.94 -5.24 3.85
C VAL A 85 10.06 -5.88 5.23
N ASP A 86 11.25 -6.34 5.63
CA ASP A 86 11.49 -6.99 6.93
C ASP A 86 11.11 -6.10 8.13
N TRP A 87 11.22 -4.79 7.99
CA TRP A 87 10.86 -3.84 9.05
C TRP A 87 9.35 -3.63 9.21
N ILE A 88 8.57 -3.99 8.19
CA ILE A 88 7.12 -3.76 8.14
C ILE A 88 6.40 -5.08 8.33
N SER A 89 6.80 -6.10 7.56
CA SER A 89 6.32 -7.46 7.63
C SER A 89 7.53 -8.37 7.79
N PRO A 90 7.76 -8.94 8.99
CA PRO A 90 8.92 -9.79 9.25
C PRO A 90 9.02 -10.90 8.21
N LEU A 91 10.21 -11.04 7.60
CA LEU A 91 10.45 -12.12 6.65
C LEU A 91 10.64 -13.44 7.41
N PRO A 92 10.23 -14.59 6.84
CA PRO A 92 10.64 -15.90 7.33
C PRO A 92 12.17 -15.96 7.52
N ALA A 93 12.64 -16.61 8.59
CA ALA A 93 14.05 -16.56 8.99
C ALA A 93 15.01 -17.09 7.91
N ASP A 94 14.59 -18.13 7.19
CA ASP A 94 15.26 -18.73 6.05
C ASP A 94 15.36 -17.77 4.84
N VAL A 95 14.31 -17.01 4.56
CA VAL A 95 14.34 -15.94 3.55
C VAL A 95 15.30 -14.85 4.00
N ARG A 96 15.18 -14.40 5.25
CA ARG A 96 15.98 -13.30 5.81
C ARG A 96 17.49 -13.58 5.75
N GLU A 97 17.90 -14.79 6.13
CA GLU A 97 19.30 -15.23 6.10
C GLU A 97 19.84 -15.32 4.67
N LYS A 98 19.10 -15.95 3.76
CA LYS A 98 19.50 -16.13 2.36
C LYS A 98 19.50 -14.82 1.55
N VAL A 99 18.65 -13.87 1.91
CA VAL A 99 18.57 -12.57 1.25
C VAL A 99 19.75 -11.65 1.65
N GLY A 100 20.49 -11.99 2.72
CA GLY A 100 21.73 -11.29 3.09
C GLY A 100 21.52 -9.84 3.53
N ILE A 101 20.31 -9.49 3.97
CA ILE A 101 19.98 -8.17 4.49
C ILE A 101 20.40 -8.13 5.95
N SER A 102 21.66 -7.77 6.17
CA SER A 102 22.16 -7.41 7.49
C SER A 102 22.43 -5.91 7.54
N PRO A 103 22.20 -5.25 8.68
CA PRO A 103 22.62 -3.88 8.86
C PRO A 103 24.15 -3.78 8.66
N LEU A 104 24.61 -2.74 7.97
CA LEU A 104 26.05 -2.53 7.73
C LEU A 104 26.85 -2.36 9.03
N PHE A 105 26.19 -1.82 10.05
CA PHE A 105 26.73 -1.62 11.39
C PHE A 105 25.93 -2.42 12.41
N GLU A 106 26.53 -2.80 13.52
CA GLU A 106 25.80 -3.36 14.67
C GLU A 106 24.87 -2.30 15.27
N SER A 107 25.36 -1.07 15.37
CA SER A 107 24.56 0.07 15.82
C SER A 107 25.05 1.34 15.15
N ALA A 108 24.10 2.17 14.71
CA ALA A 108 24.36 3.53 14.26
C ALA A 108 23.18 4.38 14.75
N LYS A 109 23.44 5.39 15.57
CA LYS A 109 22.41 6.22 16.22
C LYS A 109 22.71 7.69 16.05
N VAL A 110 21.79 8.42 15.43
CA VAL A 110 21.94 9.85 15.14
C VAL A 110 21.11 10.66 16.11
N ALA A 111 21.74 11.55 16.87
CA ALA A 111 21.09 12.50 17.75
C ALA A 111 21.93 13.76 17.90
N ASN A 112 21.28 14.93 17.96
CA ASN A 112 21.92 16.21 18.27
C ASN A 112 23.17 16.54 17.41
N GLY A 113 23.14 16.20 16.12
CA GLY A 113 24.26 16.44 15.19
C GLY A 113 25.46 15.51 15.37
N ILE A 114 25.27 14.41 16.11
CA ILE A 114 26.29 13.37 16.34
C ILE A 114 25.71 12.03 15.88
N VAL A 115 26.55 11.20 15.27
CA VAL A 115 26.27 9.78 15.04
C VAL A 115 27.17 8.92 15.93
N VAL A 116 26.58 7.96 16.64
CA VAL A 116 27.25 7.05 17.59
C VAL A 116 27.16 5.62 17.07
N PHE A 117 28.27 4.89 17.12
CA PHE A 117 28.41 3.50 16.68
C PHE A 117 28.74 2.55 17.84
N SER A 118 28.69 1.22 17.62
CA SER A 118 28.98 0.25 18.69
C SER A 118 30.47 0.23 19.08
N SER A 119 31.36 0.43 18.10
CA SER A 119 32.81 0.36 18.30
C SER A 119 33.58 1.42 17.51
N ARG A 120 34.88 1.57 17.84
CA ARG A 120 35.80 2.44 17.10
C ARG A 120 35.98 1.97 15.65
N GLU A 121 36.04 0.66 15.42
CA GLU A 121 36.15 0.07 14.09
C GLU A 121 34.91 0.38 13.22
N GLU A 122 33.71 0.34 13.82
CA GLU A 122 32.47 0.75 13.13
C GLU A 122 32.51 2.23 12.75
N ARG A 123 32.95 3.09 13.69
CA ARG A 123 33.12 4.53 13.45
C ARG A 123 34.12 4.80 12.33
N ASP A 124 35.26 4.09 12.27
CA ASP A 124 36.27 4.26 11.22
C ASP A 124 35.78 3.75 9.85
N ARG A 125 34.96 2.68 9.83
CA ARG A 125 34.23 2.26 8.62
C ARG A 125 33.23 3.33 8.18
N ALA A 126 32.47 3.89 9.12
CA ALA A 126 31.50 4.94 8.84
C ALA A 126 32.15 6.23 8.33
N GLN A 127 33.31 6.64 8.87
CA GLN A 127 34.06 7.80 8.40
C GLN A 127 34.47 7.65 6.93
N ARG A 128 34.94 6.46 6.53
CA ARG A 128 35.27 6.16 5.12
C ARG A 128 34.03 6.16 4.23
N ARG A 129 32.90 5.66 4.73
CA ARG A 129 31.65 5.53 3.97
C ARG A 129 30.89 6.86 3.82
N TYR A 130 30.91 7.70 4.85
CA TYR A 130 30.10 8.92 4.97
C TYR A 130 30.90 10.21 5.04
N GLY A 131 32.20 10.20 4.70
CA GLY A 131 33.13 11.32 4.92
C GLY A 131 32.69 12.69 4.37
N GLU A 132 31.83 12.72 3.34
CA GLU A 132 31.26 13.96 2.81
C GLU A 132 30.11 14.56 3.66
N LEU A 133 29.54 13.77 4.59
CA LEU A 133 28.43 14.12 5.48
C LEU A 133 28.88 14.36 6.93
N VAL A 134 30.11 13.99 7.27
CA VAL A 134 30.70 14.13 8.62
C VAL A 134 31.96 15.00 8.56
N ASP A 135 32.25 15.75 9.62
CA ASP A 135 33.37 16.72 9.65
C ASP A 135 34.43 16.45 10.72
N GLY A 136 34.27 15.41 11.55
CA GLY A 136 35.32 14.96 12.45
C GLY A 136 34.85 14.00 13.54
N GLU A 137 35.79 13.51 14.34
CA GLU A 137 35.50 12.68 15.52
C GLU A 137 34.88 13.54 16.63
N SER A 138 33.82 13.04 17.26
CA SER A 138 33.20 13.63 18.45
C SER A 138 33.56 12.88 19.74
N GLY A 139 34.12 11.68 19.59
CA GLY A 139 34.49 10.76 20.66
C GLY A 139 35.00 9.43 20.08
N GLU A 140 35.26 8.45 20.95
CA GLU A 140 35.86 7.18 20.54
C GLU A 140 35.03 6.42 19.50
N CYS A 141 33.70 6.37 19.68
CA CYS A 141 32.77 5.69 18.78
C CYS A 141 31.80 6.65 18.08
N SER A 142 32.12 7.95 17.98
CA SER A 142 31.17 8.95 17.46
C SER A 142 31.79 9.94 16.47
N LEU A 143 30.96 10.39 15.52
CA LEU A 143 31.31 11.38 14.50
C LEU A 143 30.38 12.58 14.58
N HIS A 144 30.94 13.77 14.36
CA HIS A 144 30.17 14.98 14.12
C HIS A 144 29.57 14.95 12.72
N VAL A 145 28.29 15.30 12.66
CA VAL A 145 27.56 15.41 11.40
C VAL A 145 27.66 16.84 10.91
N ARG A 146 28.01 17.02 9.63
CA ARG A 146 28.05 18.34 9.01
C ARG A 146 26.68 18.99 9.08
N LYS A 147 26.66 20.24 9.54
CA LYS A 147 25.44 21.03 9.68
C LYS A 147 24.63 21.06 8.37
N GLY A 148 23.36 20.68 8.45
CA GLY A 148 22.45 20.62 7.30
C GLY A 148 22.51 19.34 6.47
N ARG A 149 23.39 18.39 6.80
CA ARG A 149 23.51 17.08 6.15
C ARG A 149 22.93 15.94 6.99
N GLU A 150 22.32 16.22 8.13
CA GLU A 150 21.79 15.24 9.08
C GLU A 150 20.74 14.33 8.44
N PHE A 151 19.79 14.91 7.70
CA PHE A 151 18.76 14.14 7.01
C PHE A 151 19.35 13.20 5.95
N GLU A 152 20.34 13.66 5.20
CA GLU A 152 21.01 12.83 4.19
C GLU A 152 21.80 11.70 4.83
N LEU A 153 22.46 11.95 5.97
CA LEU A 153 23.16 10.91 6.72
C LEU A 153 22.18 9.86 7.25
N ILE A 154 21.08 10.28 7.87
CA ILE A 154 20.01 9.39 8.34
C ILE A 154 19.51 8.51 7.20
N ALA A 155 19.20 9.12 6.05
CA ALA A 155 18.74 8.40 4.88
C ALA A 155 19.77 7.38 4.36
N ARG A 156 21.06 7.72 4.34
CA ARG A 156 22.11 6.77 3.94
C ARG A 156 22.31 5.64 4.93
N ILE A 157 22.22 5.91 6.22
CA ILE A 157 22.32 4.84 7.24
C ILE A 157 21.14 3.87 7.09
N ILE A 158 19.94 4.39 6.80
CA ILE A 158 18.75 3.59 6.45
C ILE A 158 19.01 2.80 5.16
N ASP A 159 19.57 3.44 4.14
CA ASP A 159 19.97 2.79 2.88
C ASP A 159 21.20 1.87 3.00
N ASP A 160 21.87 1.85 4.14
CA ASP A 160 22.87 0.84 4.51
C ASP A 160 22.30 -0.21 5.50
N GLY A 161 21.02 -0.10 5.90
CA GLY A 161 20.26 -1.16 6.58
C GLY A 161 20.10 -0.98 8.09
N ASN A 162 20.53 0.15 8.63
CA ASN A 162 20.42 0.47 10.05
C ASN A 162 19.26 1.43 10.32
N LEU A 163 18.60 1.31 11.48
CA LEU A 163 17.63 2.29 11.96
C LEU A 163 18.33 3.32 12.86
N PRO A 164 18.60 4.55 12.36
CA PRO A 164 19.46 5.53 13.01
C PRO A 164 18.80 6.31 14.16
N PHE A 165 17.66 5.85 14.67
CA PHE A 165 16.87 6.59 15.63
C PHE A 165 17.22 6.23 17.07
N VAL A 166 17.32 7.26 17.91
CA VAL A 166 17.34 7.15 19.36
C VAL A 166 15.89 7.29 19.85
N PRO A 167 15.35 6.31 20.60
CA PRO A 167 14.02 6.44 21.21
C PRO A 167 13.97 7.65 22.14
N SER A 168 12.91 8.44 22.03
CA SER A 168 12.58 9.53 22.95
C SER A 168 11.17 9.26 23.50
N PRO A 169 11.04 8.52 24.61
CA PRO A 169 9.75 8.15 25.17
C PRO A 169 8.83 9.35 25.39
N VAL A 170 7.52 9.12 25.28
CA VAL A 170 6.50 10.15 25.55
C VAL A 170 6.44 10.39 27.06
N GLU A 171 6.65 11.64 27.45
CA GLU A 171 6.61 12.04 28.85
C GLU A 171 5.20 11.98 29.43
N SER A 172 5.09 11.56 30.68
CA SER A 172 3.78 11.42 31.34
C SER A 172 3.03 12.75 31.46
N CYS A 173 3.74 13.87 31.59
CA CYS A 173 3.17 15.22 31.64
C CYS A 173 2.58 15.68 30.30
N ASP A 174 3.00 15.06 29.19
CA ASP A 174 2.47 15.34 27.86
C ASP A 174 1.23 14.50 27.55
N LEU A 175 0.84 13.57 28.42
CA LEU A 175 -0.28 12.66 28.20
C LEU A 175 -1.58 13.12 28.86
N ARG A 176 -2.63 13.10 28.06
CA ARG A 176 -4.04 13.23 28.45
C ARG A 176 -4.68 11.86 28.64
N PRO A 177 -5.79 11.78 29.38
CA PRO A 177 -6.60 10.57 29.47
C PRO A 177 -7.11 10.13 28.09
N PRO A 178 -7.33 8.81 27.88
CA PRO A 178 -7.89 8.28 26.65
C PRO A 178 -9.16 8.99 26.19
N PRO A 179 -9.31 9.28 24.88
CA PRO A 179 -10.57 9.77 24.33
C PRO A 179 -11.66 8.69 24.44
N ARG A 180 -12.88 9.09 24.77
CA ARG A 180 -14.05 8.18 24.80
C ARG A 180 -14.65 7.93 23.42
N SER A 181 -14.35 8.79 22.45
CA SER A 181 -14.89 8.76 21.09
C SER A 181 -14.19 7.75 20.17
N ILE A 182 -13.00 7.29 20.54
CA ILE A 182 -12.16 6.42 19.71
C ILE A 182 -11.60 5.30 20.56
N GLU A 183 -11.94 4.07 20.20
CA GLU A 183 -11.34 2.86 20.76
C GLU A 183 -10.37 2.25 19.73
N LEU A 184 -9.18 1.88 20.21
CA LEU A 184 -8.15 1.28 19.36
C LEU A 184 -8.34 -0.22 19.27
N ARG A 185 -8.10 -0.78 18.08
CA ARG A 185 -7.97 -2.24 17.89
C ARG A 185 -6.63 -2.73 18.43
N ASP A 186 -6.49 -4.02 18.68
CA ASP A 186 -5.27 -4.63 19.27
C ASP A 186 -3.97 -4.24 18.56
N TYR A 187 -3.94 -4.27 17.22
CA TYR A 187 -2.75 -3.87 16.46
C TYR A 187 -2.46 -2.37 16.57
N GLN A 188 -3.50 -1.54 16.68
CA GLN A 188 -3.37 -0.10 16.87
C GLN A 188 -2.88 0.21 18.29
N GLN A 189 -3.31 -0.57 19.28
CA GLN A 189 -2.86 -0.49 20.65
C GLN A 189 -1.36 -0.82 20.77
N ARG A 190 -0.89 -1.91 20.13
CA ARG A 190 0.55 -2.23 20.05
C ARG A 190 1.37 -1.11 19.40
N ALA A 191 0.80 -0.46 18.38
CA ALA A 191 1.45 0.68 17.73
C ALA A 191 1.51 1.91 18.64
N TRP A 192 0.45 2.15 19.42
CA TRP A 192 0.40 3.21 20.42
C TRP A 192 1.44 3.00 21.51
N GLU A 193 1.57 1.78 22.03
CA GLU A 193 2.60 1.43 23.02
C GLU A 193 4.02 1.61 22.47
N THR A 194 4.24 1.29 21.21
CA THR A 194 5.53 1.54 20.56
C THR A 194 5.79 3.04 20.43
N PHE A 195 4.80 3.82 20.02
CA PHE A 195 4.90 5.28 20.00
C PHE A 195 5.20 5.87 21.38
N LEU A 196 4.60 5.37 22.45
CA LEU A 196 4.92 5.79 23.81
C LEU A 196 6.39 5.55 24.19
N ARG A 197 7.00 4.45 23.72
CA ARG A 197 8.41 4.15 24.01
C ARG A 197 9.39 4.91 23.14
N THR A 198 8.99 5.31 21.93
CA THR A 198 9.91 5.89 20.94
C THR A 198 9.72 7.37 20.68
N GLY A 199 8.52 7.91 20.92
CA GLY A 199 8.11 9.27 20.57
C GLY A 199 7.95 9.53 19.07
N MET A 200 8.33 8.56 18.23
CA MET A 200 8.35 8.69 16.79
C MET A 200 8.08 7.34 16.12
N VAL A 201 7.06 7.26 15.26
CA VAL A 201 6.70 6.02 14.54
C VAL A 201 6.24 6.28 13.11
N GLY A 202 6.59 5.35 12.21
CA GLY A 202 6.02 5.24 10.87
C GLY A 202 5.03 4.09 10.82
N VAL A 203 3.75 4.38 10.58
CA VAL A 203 2.66 3.41 10.47
C VAL A 203 2.43 3.07 8.99
N TYR A 204 2.74 1.83 8.64
CA TYR A 204 2.65 1.27 7.29
C TYR A 204 1.53 0.25 7.22
N TRP A 205 0.29 0.72 7.36
CA TRP A 205 -0.90 -0.12 7.31
C TRP A 205 -1.65 0.06 6.01
N PRO A 206 -2.45 -0.92 5.58
CA PRO A 206 -3.22 -0.77 4.37
C PRO A 206 -4.28 0.34 4.45
N PRO A 207 -4.88 0.76 3.33
CA PRO A 207 -6.10 1.57 3.35
C PRO A 207 -7.16 0.93 4.28
N SER A 208 -8.06 1.74 4.85
CA SER A 208 -9.15 1.25 5.72
C SER A 208 -8.72 0.59 7.05
N ALA A 209 -7.42 0.39 7.31
CA ALA A 209 -6.87 -0.08 8.59
C ALA A 209 -6.99 0.94 9.75
N GLY A 210 -7.63 2.08 9.53
CA GLY A 210 -7.86 3.08 10.58
C GLY A 210 -6.64 3.92 10.96
N LYS A 211 -5.68 4.13 10.04
CA LYS A 211 -4.52 5.03 10.22
C LYS A 211 -4.92 6.42 10.75
N THR A 212 -6.00 6.98 10.20
CA THR A 212 -6.53 8.27 10.65
C THR A 212 -7.07 8.19 12.09
N PHE A 213 -7.81 7.15 12.45
CA PHE A 213 -8.34 6.99 13.82
C PHE A 213 -7.23 6.78 14.84
N PHE A 214 -6.21 5.99 14.51
CA PHE A 214 -5.00 5.86 15.34
C PHE A 214 -4.34 7.23 15.59
N SER A 215 -4.28 8.07 14.56
CA SER A 215 -3.67 9.39 14.65
C SER A 215 -4.50 10.40 15.43
N LEU A 216 -5.83 10.38 15.27
CA LEU A 216 -6.76 11.19 16.06
C LEU A 216 -6.70 10.79 17.54
N TYR A 217 -6.67 9.48 17.83
CA TYR A 217 -6.47 8.97 19.18
C TYR A 217 -5.15 9.48 19.76
N SER A 218 -4.05 9.31 19.01
CA SER A 218 -2.71 9.70 19.45
C SER A 218 -2.63 11.21 19.70
N GLY A 219 -3.17 12.05 18.82
CA GLY A 219 -3.18 13.49 19.01
C GLY A 219 -4.14 13.99 20.08
N GLU A 220 -5.22 13.27 20.40
CA GLU A 220 -6.06 13.57 21.57
C GLU A 220 -5.37 13.19 22.88
N ARG A 221 -4.51 12.15 22.86
CA ARG A 221 -3.67 11.76 24.00
C ARG A 221 -2.53 12.74 24.23
N ILE A 222 -1.91 13.30 23.20
CA ILE A 222 -0.79 14.24 23.36
C ILE A 222 -1.29 15.65 23.66
N ASN A 223 -0.71 16.31 24.67
CA ASN A 223 -0.99 17.69 25.03
C ASN A 223 -0.30 18.68 24.07
N GLY A 224 -0.88 19.87 23.87
CA GLY A 224 -0.31 20.94 23.05
C GLY A 224 -0.75 20.94 21.59
N ASN A 225 -0.08 21.74 20.75
CA ASN A 225 -0.47 21.93 19.35
C ASN A 225 -0.11 20.72 18.48
N LYS A 226 -0.96 20.40 17.49
CA LYS A 226 -0.76 19.33 16.52
C LYS A 226 -0.73 19.88 15.11
N LEU A 227 0.17 19.36 14.30
CA LEU A 227 0.30 19.68 12.88
C LEU A 227 0.07 18.42 12.07
N VAL A 228 -0.94 18.41 11.24
CA VAL A 228 -1.18 17.35 10.25
C VAL A 228 -0.78 17.87 8.88
N VAL A 229 0.03 17.11 8.16
CA VAL A 229 0.49 17.45 6.81
C VAL A 229 0.01 16.41 5.82
N VAL A 230 -0.68 16.85 4.77
CA VAL A 230 -1.38 15.98 3.80
C VAL A 230 -0.99 16.33 2.35
N PRO A 231 -1.15 15.42 1.37
CA PRO A 231 -0.79 15.71 -0.02
C PRO A 231 -1.81 16.57 -0.77
N SER A 232 -3.09 16.53 -0.41
CA SER A 232 -4.15 17.20 -1.17
C SER A 232 -5.08 18.04 -0.30
N VAL A 233 -5.75 19.00 -0.93
CA VAL A 233 -6.77 19.84 -0.26
C VAL A 233 -7.97 19.01 0.19
N THR A 234 -8.37 18.00 -0.60
CA THR A 234 -9.45 17.07 -0.25
C THR A 234 -9.17 16.33 1.07
N LEU A 235 -7.94 15.84 1.25
CA LEU A 235 -7.55 15.18 2.50
C LEU A 235 -7.54 16.14 3.67
N ARG A 236 -7.11 17.39 3.45
CA ARG A 236 -7.14 18.42 4.48
C ARG A 236 -8.58 18.63 5.01
N GLU A 237 -9.53 18.81 4.11
CA GLU A 237 -10.94 19.02 4.47
C GLU A 237 -11.51 17.84 5.28
N GLN A 238 -11.15 16.60 4.92
CA GLN A 238 -11.57 15.41 5.66
C GLN A 238 -10.94 15.30 7.04
N TRP A 239 -9.66 15.65 7.16
CA TRP A 239 -9.00 15.70 8.45
C TRP A 239 -9.67 16.74 9.36
N GLU A 240 -9.93 17.94 8.84
CA GLU A 240 -10.63 18.97 9.59
C GLU A 240 -12.04 18.54 10.03
N GLU A 241 -12.81 17.89 9.15
CA GLU A 241 -14.13 17.33 9.48
C GLU A 241 -14.04 16.31 10.61
N ARG A 242 -13.10 15.36 10.51
CA ARG A 242 -12.93 14.32 11.54
C ARG A 242 -12.43 14.90 12.85
N ILE A 243 -11.51 15.87 12.82
CA ILE A 243 -11.03 16.54 14.03
C ILE A 243 -12.20 17.23 14.73
N ARG A 244 -13.04 17.98 14.02
CA ARG A 244 -14.25 18.62 14.59
C ARG A 244 -15.25 17.60 15.15
N THR A 245 -15.29 16.39 14.60
CA THR A 245 -16.25 15.35 14.98
C THR A 245 -15.78 14.52 16.18
N TYR A 246 -14.50 14.13 16.20
CA TYR A 246 -13.98 13.13 17.14
C TYR A 246 -13.06 13.69 18.22
N CYS A 247 -12.47 14.88 18.03
CA CYS A 247 -11.52 15.47 18.97
C CYS A 247 -12.20 16.48 19.90
N ARG A 248 -11.80 16.50 21.17
CA ARG A 248 -12.32 17.45 22.17
C ARG A 248 -11.73 18.85 22.02
N PHE A 249 -10.53 18.94 21.46
CA PHE A 249 -9.79 20.20 21.34
C PHE A 249 -9.41 20.49 19.89
N PRO A 250 -10.38 20.73 18.99
CA PRO A 250 -10.11 20.94 17.56
C PRO A 250 -9.21 22.15 17.29
N ASP A 251 -9.24 23.18 18.13
CA ASP A 251 -8.45 24.42 17.96
C ASP A 251 -6.93 24.21 18.11
N GLU A 252 -6.50 23.11 18.72
CA GLU A 252 -5.08 22.74 18.84
C GLU A 252 -4.52 22.16 17.54
N TRP A 253 -5.38 21.84 16.57
CA TRP A 253 -4.98 21.15 15.35
C TRP A 253 -4.87 22.12 14.18
N LYS A 254 -3.76 22.02 13.46
CA LYS A 254 -3.56 22.66 12.16
C LYS A 254 -3.39 21.60 11.09
N VAL A 255 -4.12 21.72 9.99
CA VAL A 255 -4.02 20.80 8.86
C VAL A 255 -3.57 21.58 7.63
N HIS A 256 -2.44 21.19 7.05
CA HIS A 256 -1.83 21.88 5.92
C HIS A 256 -1.42 20.91 4.83
N THR A 257 -1.40 21.37 3.59
CA THR A 257 -0.87 20.57 2.50
C THR A 257 0.66 20.64 2.46
N TYR A 258 1.32 19.59 1.97
CA TYR A 258 2.77 19.59 1.78
C TYR A 258 3.23 20.76 0.90
N GLN A 259 2.50 21.04 -0.19
CA GLN A 259 2.80 22.16 -1.09
C GLN A 259 2.70 23.52 -0.38
N TYR A 260 1.73 23.69 0.52
CA TYR A 260 1.60 24.92 1.30
C TYR A 260 2.79 25.08 2.26
N LEU A 261 3.12 24.06 3.04
CA LEU A 261 4.21 24.12 4.04
C LEU A 261 5.60 24.28 3.40
N THR A 262 5.81 23.70 2.24
CA THR A 262 7.04 23.89 1.47
C THR A 262 7.10 25.24 0.76
N GLY A 263 5.98 25.97 0.68
CA GLY A 263 5.97 27.36 0.25
C GLY A 263 6.63 28.30 1.27
N ARG A 264 7.16 29.44 0.81
CA ARG A 264 7.81 30.43 1.69
C ARG A 264 6.88 30.96 2.78
N LYS A 265 5.62 31.27 2.42
CA LYS A 265 4.61 31.74 3.37
C LYS A 265 4.16 30.64 4.34
N GLY A 266 3.84 29.45 3.84
CA GLY A 266 3.37 28.36 4.69
C GLY A 266 4.44 27.85 5.66
N TRP A 267 5.72 27.93 5.32
CA TRP A 267 6.79 27.63 6.28
C TRP A 267 6.86 28.61 7.45
N ILE A 268 6.69 29.91 7.17
CA ILE A 268 6.79 30.96 8.19
C ILE A 268 5.56 30.96 9.11
N TYR A 269 4.37 30.75 8.54
CA TYR A 269 3.10 30.92 9.26
C TYR A 269 2.41 29.61 9.64
N GLY A 270 2.69 28.52 8.91
CA GLY A 270 2.08 27.21 9.09
C GLY A 270 2.88 26.28 10.00
N VAL A 271 4.17 26.52 10.20
CA VAL A 271 5.02 25.75 11.12
C VAL A 271 5.13 26.51 12.44
N GLY A 272 4.47 25.98 13.48
CA GLY A 272 4.56 26.50 14.85
C GLY A 272 5.31 25.56 15.78
N ASN A 273 5.43 25.94 17.06
CA ASN A 273 5.88 25.01 18.09
C ASN A 273 4.82 23.93 18.29
N THR A 274 5.09 22.75 17.76
CA THR A 274 4.11 21.67 17.63
C THR A 274 4.54 20.49 18.49
N ALA A 275 3.70 20.05 19.42
CA ALA A 275 3.99 18.89 20.24
C ALA A 275 4.04 17.60 19.38
N LEU A 276 3.08 17.42 18.47
CA LEU A 276 2.98 16.27 17.59
C LEU A 276 2.81 16.67 16.12
N THR A 277 3.70 16.23 15.25
CA THR A 277 3.54 16.34 13.79
C THR A 277 3.15 15.01 13.17
N ILE A 278 2.09 15.01 12.37
CA ILE A 278 1.56 13.85 11.67
C ILE A 278 1.71 14.06 10.17
N PHE A 279 2.44 13.17 9.51
CA PHE A 279 2.63 13.17 8.06
C PHE A 279 1.77 12.09 7.45
N ASP A 280 0.74 12.48 6.69
CA ASP A 280 -0.15 11.54 6.02
C ASP A 280 0.31 11.28 4.57
N GLU A 281 0.07 10.07 4.09
CA GLU A 281 0.39 9.63 2.72
C GLU A 281 1.82 9.99 2.27
N VAL A 282 2.80 9.71 3.14
CA VAL A 282 4.21 10.14 3.01
C VAL A 282 4.87 9.68 1.70
N HIS A 283 4.40 8.57 1.13
CA HIS A 283 4.94 8.02 -0.11
C HIS A 283 4.70 8.91 -1.35
N HIS A 284 3.79 9.89 -1.28
CA HIS A 284 3.56 10.86 -2.36
C HIS A 284 4.60 11.98 -2.41
N LEU A 285 5.45 12.11 -1.38
CA LEU A 285 6.38 13.22 -1.28
C LEU A 285 7.52 13.13 -2.31
N PRO A 286 7.86 14.23 -2.99
CA PRO A 286 9.12 14.32 -3.72
C PRO A 286 10.30 14.35 -2.75
N ALA A 287 11.43 13.75 -3.15
CA ALA A 287 12.67 13.72 -2.38
C ALA A 287 13.11 15.09 -1.81
N THR A 288 13.00 16.16 -2.60
CA THR A 288 13.42 17.52 -2.22
C THR A 288 12.59 18.14 -1.10
N THR A 289 11.39 17.63 -0.86
CA THR A 289 10.48 18.11 0.18
C THR A 289 10.83 17.55 1.56
N PHE A 290 11.37 16.33 1.62
CA PHE A 290 11.64 15.61 2.86
C PHE A 290 12.62 16.34 3.79
N SER A 291 13.75 16.80 3.24
CA SER A 291 14.79 17.47 4.04
C SER A 291 14.23 18.69 4.77
N ARG A 292 13.37 19.47 4.10
CA ARG A 292 12.73 20.64 4.70
C ARG A 292 11.72 20.23 5.77
N LEU A 293 10.86 19.25 5.51
CA LEU A 293 9.88 18.78 6.50
C LEU A 293 10.54 18.18 7.75
N ALA A 294 11.68 17.51 7.59
CA ALA A 294 12.43 16.96 8.72
C ALA A 294 12.92 18.03 9.71
N THR A 295 13.09 19.29 9.25
CA THR A 295 13.49 20.43 10.10
C THR A 295 12.33 21.05 10.89
N ILE A 296 11.09 20.57 10.72
CA ILE A 296 9.96 21.01 11.55
C ILE A 296 10.28 20.66 13.01
N LYS A 297 10.33 21.70 13.86
CA LYS A 297 10.54 21.55 15.29
C LYS A 297 9.28 20.93 15.92
N THR A 298 9.41 19.69 16.35
CA THR A 298 8.34 18.94 16.99
C THR A 298 8.91 17.94 18.00
N THR A 299 8.19 17.72 19.10
CA THR A 299 8.61 16.76 20.13
C THR A 299 8.38 15.33 19.67
N TYR A 300 7.20 15.06 19.10
CA TYR A 300 6.76 13.74 18.69
C TYR A 300 6.35 13.72 17.22
N ARG A 301 6.44 12.54 16.60
CA ARG A 301 6.15 12.41 15.17
C ARG A 301 5.45 11.10 14.82
N ILE A 302 4.45 11.21 13.96
CA ILE A 302 3.77 10.05 13.36
C ILE A 302 3.81 10.20 11.85
N GLY A 303 4.22 9.16 11.14
CA GLY A 303 4.09 9.07 9.70
C GLY A 303 3.09 8.00 9.30
N LEU A 304 2.27 8.24 8.30
CA LEU A 304 1.26 7.30 7.81
C LEU A 304 1.53 7.02 6.32
N SER A 305 1.56 5.75 5.95
CA SER A 305 1.65 5.35 4.55
C SER A 305 0.95 4.02 4.31
N ALA A 306 0.30 3.86 3.15
CA ALA A 306 -0.23 2.56 2.72
C ALA A 306 0.83 1.62 2.17
N SER A 307 1.84 2.16 1.48
CA SER A 307 2.94 1.40 0.92
C SER A 307 4.21 2.26 0.96
N PRO A 308 5.32 1.77 1.53
CA PRO A 308 6.60 2.49 1.51
C PRO A 308 7.28 2.42 0.13
N TYR A 309 6.90 1.49 -0.76
CA TYR A 309 7.64 1.24 -1.98
C TYR A 309 7.55 2.43 -2.94
N ARG A 310 8.72 2.89 -3.39
CA ARG A 310 8.85 3.95 -4.39
C ARG A 310 9.61 3.44 -5.60
N GLU A 311 9.05 3.70 -6.78
CA GLU A 311 9.66 3.35 -8.07
C GLU A 311 10.94 4.14 -8.36
N ASP A 312 11.14 5.29 -7.72
CA ASP A 312 12.36 6.11 -7.86
C ASP A 312 13.53 5.63 -6.98
N GLY A 313 13.33 4.54 -6.23
CA GLY A 313 14.35 3.93 -5.37
C GLY A 313 14.65 4.70 -4.09
N ARG A 314 13.87 5.72 -3.71
CA ARG A 314 14.15 6.60 -2.56
C ARG A 314 13.32 6.29 -1.31
N THR A 315 13.10 5.01 -1.07
CA THR A 315 12.22 4.51 -0.01
C THR A 315 12.74 4.89 1.40
N GLU A 316 14.06 4.98 1.57
CA GLU A 316 14.76 5.41 2.78
C GLU A 316 14.31 6.77 3.31
N TYR A 317 13.92 7.71 2.43
CA TYR A 317 13.46 9.04 2.83
C TYR A 317 12.13 9.01 3.59
N ILE A 318 11.28 8.03 3.30
CA ILE A 318 10.04 7.84 4.05
C ILE A 318 10.40 7.50 5.49
N PHE A 319 11.23 6.47 5.71
CA PHE A 319 11.64 6.06 7.06
C PHE A 319 12.42 7.16 7.78
N ALA A 320 13.32 7.88 7.09
CA ALA A 320 14.07 9.00 7.65
C ALA A 320 13.16 10.10 8.23
N LEU A 321 12.00 10.34 7.58
CA LEU A 321 11.03 11.31 8.06
C LEU A 321 10.13 10.75 9.16
N THR A 322 9.67 9.50 9.06
CA THR A 322 8.61 8.93 9.91
C THR A 322 9.12 8.22 11.16
N GLY A 323 10.27 7.56 11.08
CA GLY A 323 10.97 6.93 12.20
C GLY A 323 10.74 5.43 12.32
N PHE A 324 10.52 4.95 13.54
CA PHE A 324 10.43 3.51 13.84
C PHE A 324 9.25 2.88 13.09
N PRO A 325 9.52 1.93 12.17
CA PRO A 325 8.47 1.37 11.32
C PRO A 325 7.59 0.37 12.08
N ILE A 326 6.30 0.47 11.82
CA ILE A 326 5.26 -0.42 12.33
C ILE A 326 4.40 -0.81 11.14
N GLY A 327 4.60 -2.02 10.64
CA GLY A 327 3.85 -2.54 9.52
C GLY A 327 2.69 -3.43 9.92
N LEU A 328 1.75 -3.55 8.99
CA LEU A 328 0.70 -4.56 8.99
C LEU A 328 0.34 -4.83 7.53
N GLY A 329 0.36 -6.08 7.09
CA GLY A 329 -0.07 -6.46 5.75
C GLY A 329 -1.59 -6.66 5.66
N TRP A 330 -2.14 -6.70 4.45
CA TRP A 330 -3.54 -7.13 4.25
C TRP A 330 -3.76 -8.58 4.70
N HIS A 331 -2.79 -9.46 4.44
CA HIS A 331 -2.85 -10.85 4.90
C HIS A 331 -3.03 -10.92 6.43
N ASP A 332 -2.28 -10.12 7.19
CA ASP A 332 -2.42 -10.03 8.64
C ASP A 332 -3.80 -9.51 9.05
N MET A 333 -4.35 -8.54 8.31
CA MET A 333 -5.69 -8.00 8.58
C MET A 333 -6.80 -9.01 8.30
N ILE A 334 -6.66 -9.81 7.24
CA ILE A 334 -7.60 -10.88 6.89
C ILE A 334 -7.51 -12.00 7.93
N SER A 335 -6.30 -12.41 8.32
CA SER A 335 -6.09 -13.51 9.27
C SER A 335 -6.61 -13.20 10.67
N ILE A 336 -6.52 -11.93 11.13
CA ILE A 336 -7.12 -11.48 12.39
C ILE A 336 -8.62 -11.14 12.27
N GLY A 337 -9.24 -11.34 11.10
CA GLY A 337 -10.65 -11.04 10.84
C GLY A 337 -10.99 -9.54 10.89
N ALA A 338 -10.00 -8.66 10.85
CA ALA A 338 -10.22 -7.21 10.86
C ALA A 338 -10.83 -6.70 9.55
N VAL A 339 -10.67 -7.45 8.45
CA VAL A 339 -11.18 -7.11 7.12
C VAL A 339 -11.54 -8.38 6.34
N ARG A 340 -12.57 -8.33 5.49
CA ARG A 340 -12.89 -9.39 4.53
C ARG A 340 -12.25 -9.13 3.17
N SER A 341 -11.79 -10.19 2.50
CA SER A 341 -11.30 -10.14 1.12
C SER A 341 -12.46 -9.90 0.16
N PRO A 342 -12.41 -8.86 -0.70
CA PRO A 342 -13.44 -8.63 -1.71
C PRO A 342 -13.31 -9.63 -2.87
N ASP A 343 -14.43 -9.90 -3.53
CA ASP A 343 -14.43 -10.61 -4.82
C ASP A 343 -13.98 -9.65 -5.92
N VAL A 344 -12.83 -9.95 -6.52
CA VAL A 344 -12.31 -9.22 -7.68
C VAL A 344 -12.71 -9.95 -8.96
N THR A 345 -13.51 -9.30 -9.79
CA THR A 345 -13.92 -9.82 -11.10
C THR A 345 -13.48 -8.91 -12.23
N VAL A 346 -12.72 -9.46 -13.19
CA VAL A 346 -12.33 -8.79 -14.43
C VAL A 346 -13.25 -9.27 -15.56
N TYR A 347 -14.08 -8.38 -16.09
CA TYR A 347 -14.88 -8.64 -17.28
C TYR A 347 -14.12 -8.19 -18.54
N LEU A 348 -13.85 -9.15 -19.42
CA LEU A 348 -13.17 -8.95 -20.70
C LEU A 348 -14.17 -8.80 -21.85
N TYR A 349 -14.08 -7.68 -22.56
CA TYR A 349 -14.94 -7.34 -23.69
C TYR A 349 -14.16 -7.25 -24.99
N THR A 350 -14.78 -7.64 -26.10
CA THR A 350 -14.16 -7.60 -27.43
C THR A 350 -14.04 -6.18 -28.00
N SER A 351 -14.81 -5.22 -27.49
CA SER A 351 -14.80 -3.84 -27.97
C SER A 351 -15.18 -2.84 -26.88
N GLN A 352 -14.82 -1.56 -27.08
CA GLN A 352 -15.24 -0.46 -26.22
C GLN A 352 -16.78 -0.30 -26.19
N HIS A 353 -17.46 -0.62 -27.29
CA HIS A 353 -18.93 -0.59 -27.32
C HIS A 353 -19.52 -1.67 -26.41
N ALA A 354 -19.04 -2.91 -26.52
CA ALA A 354 -19.49 -4.00 -25.65
C ALA A 354 -19.20 -3.72 -24.17
N LYS A 355 -18.00 -3.18 -23.88
CA LYS A 355 -17.61 -2.72 -22.54
C LYS A 355 -18.58 -1.68 -21.97
N ARG A 356 -18.99 -0.71 -22.78
CA ARG A 356 -19.97 0.32 -22.41
C ARG A 356 -21.35 -0.28 -22.11
N GLN A 357 -21.81 -1.27 -22.88
CA GLN A 357 -23.05 -1.99 -22.58
C GLN A 357 -22.94 -2.81 -21.28
N GLY A 358 -21.78 -3.41 -21.03
CA GLY A 358 -21.46 -4.07 -19.76
C GLY A 358 -21.62 -3.12 -18.57
N LEU A 359 -21.02 -1.92 -18.65
CA LEU A 359 -21.20 -0.90 -17.60
C LEU A 359 -22.67 -0.50 -17.44
N LYS A 360 -23.40 -0.31 -18.53
CA LYS A 360 -24.84 0.00 -18.50
C LYS A 360 -25.65 -1.08 -17.78
N SER A 361 -25.30 -2.34 -17.95
CA SER A 361 -25.91 -3.46 -17.22
C SER A 361 -25.61 -3.36 -15.72
N LEU A 362 -24.34 -3.15 -15.35
CA LEU A 362 -23.92 -3.01 -13.96
C LEU A 362 -24.59 -1.82 -13.25
N VAL A 363 -24.71 -0.68 -13.92
CA VAL A 363 -25.41 0.50 -13.37
C VAL A 363 -26.87 0.17 -13.01
N ARG A 364 -27.51 -0.73 -13.75
CA ARG A 364 -28.90 -1.16 -13.51
C ARG A 364 -29.02 -2.23 -12.43
N THR A 365 -28.05 -3.13 -12.33
CA THR A 365 -28.12 -4.31 -11.44
C THR A 365 -27.49 -4.07 -10.07
N LEU A 366 -26.41 -3.29 -9.99
CA LEU A 366 -25.71 -3.06 -8.73
C LEU A 366 -26.58 -2.26 -7.77
N THR A 367 -26.78 -2.82 -6.58
CA THR A 367 -27.44 -2.20 -5.44
C THR A 367 -26.39 -1.61 -4.48
N GLY A 368 -26.81 -0.95 -3.40
CA GLY A 368 -25.87 -0.35 -2.45
C GLY A 368 -25.12 0.87 -3.00
N ARG A 369 -24.07 1.32 -2.29
CA ARG A 369 -23.20 2.43 -2.68
C ARG A 369 -22.15 1.96 -3.68
N VAL A 370 -22.13 2.59 -4.85
CA VAL A 370 -21.26 2.20 -5.96
C VAL A 370 -20.39 3.36 -6.40
N LEU A 371 -19.09 3.12 -6.52
CA LEU A 371 -18.15 4.08 -7.07
C LEU A 371 -17.60 3.58 -8.40
N ILE A 372 -17.76 4.37 -9.47
CA ILE A 372 -17.30 4.03 -10.81
C ILE A 372 -16.08 4.88 -11.16
N PHE A 373 -14.90 4.28 -11.31
CA PHE A 373 -13.69 4.97 -11.73
C PHE A 373 -13.62 5.11 -13.25
N CYS A 374 -13.43 6.36 -13.69
CA CYS A 374 -13.23 6.72 -15.08
C CYS A 374 -12.21 7.87 -15.18
N ASP A 375 -10.94 7.52 -15.45
CA ASP A 375 -9.85 8.50 -15.51
C ASP A 375 -10.05 9.59 -16.58
N SER A 376 -10.54 9.23 -17.76
CA SER A 376 -10.80 10.19 -18.84
C SER A 376 -11.98 11.11 -18.51
N LEU A 377 -11.72 12.41 -18.45
CA LEU A 377 -12.76 13.44 -18.27
C LEU A 377 -13.82 13.38 -19.38
N ARG A 378 -13.39 13.15 -20.64
CA ARG A 378 -14.32 13.08 -21.79
C ARG A 378 -15.24 11.88 -21.66
N LYS A 379 -14.71 10.69 -21.36
CA LYS A 379 -15.52 9.48 -21.19
C LYS A 379 -16.42 9.62 -19.96
N GLY A 380 -15.91 10.14 -18.85
CA GLY A 380 -16.69 10.35 -17.62
C GLY A 380 -17.90 11.24 -17.83
N GLN A 381 -17.74 12.35 -18.56
CA GLN A 381 -18.85 13.24 -18.93
C GLN A 381 -19.90 12.53 -19.81
N GLN A 382 -19.46 11.72 -20.78
CA GLN A 382 -20.34 10.98 -21.67
C GLN A 382 -21.16 9.92 -20.92
N LEU A 383 -20.52 9.16 -20.03
CA LEU A 383 -21.18 8.13 -19.21
C LEU A 383 -22.15 8.77 -18.21
N SER A 384 -21.78 9.92 -17.63
CA SER A 384 -22.64 10.67 -16.73
C SER A 384 -23.94 11.10 -17.38
N GLN A 385 -23.85 11.69 -18.59
CA GLN A 385 -25.02 12.10 -19.37
C GLN A 385 -25.88 10.91 -19.79
N GLU A 386 -25.26 9.79 -20.19
CA GLU A 386 -25.99 8.62 -20.65
C GLU A 386 -26.73 7.89 -19.51
N PHE A 387 -26.08 7.75 -18.35
CA PHE A 387 -26.61 6.94 -17.25
C PHE A 387 -27.33 7.76 -16.18
N GLY A 388 -27.29 9.10 -16.27
CA GLY A 388 -27.85 9.97 -15.24
C GLY A 388 -27.11 9.87 -13.90
N VAL A 389 -25.84 9.47 -13.92
CA VAL A 389 -24.99 9.30 -12.74
C VAL A 389 -24.06 10.50 -12.61
N PRO A 390 -23.92 11.16 -11.45
CA PRO A 390 -23.02 12.30 -11.28
C PRO A 390 -21.57 11.96 -11.59
N PHE A 391 -20.86 12.89 -12.25
CA PHE A 391 -19.42 12.79 -12.47
C PHE A 391 -18.64 13.79 -11.63
N VAL A 392 -17.76 13.28 -10.78
CA VAL A 392 -16.91 14.07 -9.88
C VAL A 392 -15.48 14.08 -10.41
N HIS A 393 -14.96 15.28 -10.66
CA HIS A 393 -13.63 15.54 -11.20
C HIS A 393 -12.99 16.77 -10.54
N GLY A 394 -11.78 17.15 -10.97
CA GLY A 394 -11.02 18.26 -10.39
C GLY A 394 -11.71 19.63 -10.45
N GLY A 395 -12.72 19.82 -11.29
CA GLY A 395 -13.50 21.06 -11.37
C GLY A 395 -14.79 21.05 -10.55
N THR A 396 -15.19 19.88 -10.02
CA THR A 396 -16.44 19.75 -9.27
C THR A 396 -16.32 20.45 -7.92
N ALA A 397 -17.25 21.35 -7.63
CA ALA A 397 -17.40 21.97 -6.31
C ALA A 397 -18.06 20.99 -5.33
N ASP A 398 -17.71 21.08 -4.05
CA ASP A 398 -18.29 20.26 -2.97
C ASP A 398 -18.33 18.75 -3.27
N ARG A 399 -17.17 18.24 -3.75
CA ARG A 399 -17.01 16.85 -4.21
C ARG A 399 -17.49 15.84 -3.18
N MET A 400 -17.17 16.07 -1.91
CA MET A 400 -17.49 15.14 -0.82
C MET A 400 -18.99 15.01 -0.63
N ASN A 401 -19.73 16.12 -0.68
CA ASN A 401 -21.18 16.10 -0.56
C ASN A 401 -21.82 15.36 -1.73
N VAL A 402 -21.40 15.66 -2.97
CA VAL A 402 -21.89 14.94 -4.17
C VAL A 402 -21.68 13.44 -4.03
N ILE A 403 -20.51 13.00 -3.55
CA ILE A 403 -20.23 11.57 -3.40
C ILE A 403 -21.05 10.95 -2.26
N ARG A 404 -21.27 11.66 -1.16
CA ARG A 404 -22.03 11.15 0.00
C ARG A 404 -23.55 11.14 -0.24
N SER A 405 -24.06 12.09 -1.02
CA SER A 405 -25.50 12.27 -1.26
C SER A 405 -26.05 11.37 -2.37
N HIS A 406 -25.19 10.70 -3.12
CA HIS A 406 -25.61 9.83 -4.22
C HIS A 406 -25.25 8.38 -3.94
N ARG A 407 -26.15 7.48 -4.32
CA ARG A 407 -25.94 6.03 -4.25
C ARG A 407 -24.83 5.57 -5.20
N MET A 408 -24.74 6.18 -6.37
CA MET A 408 -23.78 5.81 -7.41
C MET A 408 -23.13 7.08 -7.95
N VAL A 409 -21.81 7.07 -8.09
CA VAL A 409 -21.05 8.22 -8.61
C VAL A 409 -19.92 7.75 -9.52
N ILE A 410 -19.70 8.47 -10.60
CA ILE A 410 -18.52 8.31 -11.47
C ILE A 410 -17.44 9.29 -10.97
N CYS A 411 -16.23 8.81 -10.74
CA CYS A 411 -15.10 9.64 -10.32
C CYS A 411 -13.94 9.51 -11.30
N SER A 412 -13.27 10.64 -11.59
CA SER A 412 -11.94 10.59 -12.21
C SER A 412 -10.87 10.26 -11.17
N ARG A 413 -9.58 10.49 -11.46
CA ARG A 413 -8.46 10.28 -10.52
C ARG A 413 -8.60 11.02 -9.18
N VAL A 414 -9.47 12.02 -9.09
CA VAL A 414 -9.84 12.61 -7.79
C VAL A 414 -10.44 11.59 -6.82
N GLY A 415 -10.92 10.47 -7.36
CA GLY A 415 -11.38 9.27 -6.67
C GLY A 415 -10.29 8.57 -5.87
N ASP A 416 -9.07 8.53 -6.43
CA ASP A 416 -7.94 7.76 -5.91
C ASP A 416 -7.33 8.41 -4.68
N GLU A 417 -7.22 9.73 -4.70
CA GLU A 417 -6.62 10.52 -3.64
C GLU A 417 -7.61 10.78 -2.51
N GLY A 418 -7.49 10.00 -1.44
CA GLY A 418 -7.93 10.43 -0.12
C GLY A 418 -9.40 10.83 -0.03
N LEU A 419 -10.28 10.08 -0.67
CA LEU A 419 -11.71 10.15 -0.40
C LEU A 419 -12.04 9.20 0.75
N SER A 420 -12.28 9.71 1.95
CA SER A 420 -12.94 8.93 3.00
C SER A 420 -14.38 8.70 2.60
N LEU A 421 -14.60 7.64 1.84
CA LEU A 421 -15.95 7.27 1.44
C LEU A 421 -16.61 6.48 2.56
N PRO A 422 -17.92 6.66 2.77
CA PRO A 422 -18.72 5.70 3.53
C PRO A 422 -18.57 4.31 2.90
N THR A 423 -18.80 3.26 3.69
CA THR A 423 -18.64 1.86 3.25
C THR A 423 -19.23 1.64 1.86
N LEU A 424 -18.39 1.25 0.91
CA LEU A 424 -18.79 1.00 -0.47
C LEU A 424 -19.18 -0.46 -0.62
N ASP A 425 -20.29 -0.70 -1.29
CA ASP A 425 -20.76 -2.05 -1.59
C ASP A 425 -20.12 -2.54 -2.91
N ALA A 426 -19.83 -1.63 -3.84
CA ALA A 426 -19.08 -1.97 -5.04
C ALA A 426 -18.15 -0.84 -5.54
N VAL A 427 -16.99 -1.25 -6.05
CA VAL A 427 -16.14 -0.41 -6.90
C VAL A 427 -16.13 -0.99 -8.30
N VAL A 428 -16.44 -0.14 -9.27
CA VAL A 428 -16.41 -0.47 -10.69
C VAL A 428 -15.33 0.34 -11.37
N GLU A 429 -14.52 -0.33 -12.15
CA GLU A 429 -13.35 0.22 -12.81
C GLU A 429 -13.61 0.19 -14.32
N TYR A 430 -13.83 1.36 -14.93
CA TYR A 430 -14.22 1.47 -16.34
C TYR A 430 -13.13 2.06 -17.24
N ASP A 431 -12.37 3.06 -16.78
CA ASP A 431 -11.34 3.69 -17.61
C ASP A 431 -10.12 4.05 -16.77
N PHE A 432 -8.94 3.76 -17.31
CA PHE A 432 -7.66 3.81 -16.62
C PHE A 432 -6.63 4.51 -17.49
N LEU A 433 -5.75 5.28 -16.88
CA LEU A 433 -4.59 5.84 -17.55
C LEU A 433 -3.31 5.29 -16.92
N GLY A 434 -2.61 4.43 -17.67
CA GLY A 434 -1.33 3.84 -17.25
C GLY A 434 -1.49 2.55 -16.45
N GLY A 435 -0.37 2.00 -15.99
CA GLY A 435 -0.30 0.77 -15.20
C GLY A 435 -0.06 1.04 -13.71
N SER A 436 -0.67 2.08 -13.12
CA SER A 436 -0.38 2.47 -11.73
C SER A 436 -0.95 1.45 -10.74
N ARG A 437 -0.10 0.50 -10.36
CA ARG A 437 -0.37 -0.54 -9.35
C ARG A 437 -0.82 0.02 -8.01
N ARG A 438 -0.24 1.15 -7.61
CA ARG A 438 -0.57 1.81 -6.35
C ARG A 438 -2.02 2.29 -6.31
N GLN A 439 -2.51 2.85 -7.41
CA GLN A 439 -3.92 3.28 -7.51
C GLN A 439 -4.85 2.07 -7.36
N GLU A 440 -4.52 0.97 -8.03
CA GLU A 440 -5.27 -0.28 -7.93
C GLU A 440 -5.36 -0.79 -6.47
N ALA A 441 -4.23 -0.85 -5.76
CA ALA A 441 -4.20 -1.24 -4.35
C ALA A 441 -5.01 -0.29 -3.43
N GLN A 442 -5.04 1.01 -3.76
CA GLN A 442 -5.87 1.99 -3.05
C GLN A 442 -7.36 1.83 -3.37
N ARG A 443 -7.73 1.50 -4.61
CA ARG A 443 -9.12 1.30 -5.05
C ARG A 443 -9.74 0.08 -4.38
N VAL A 444 -9.05 -1.06 -4.41
CA VAL A 444 -9.53 -2.28 -3.75
C VAL A 444 -9.65 -2.11 -2.24
N GLY A 445 -8.70 -1.40 -1.62
CA GLY A 445 -8.72 -1.09 -0.19
C GLY A 445 -9.94 -0.29 0.27
N ARG A 446 -10.69 0.35 -0.65
CA ARG A 446 -11.93 1.08 -0.36
C ARG A 446 -13.16 0.19 -0.26
N VAL A 447 -13.10 -1.02 -0.82
CA VAL A 447 -14.17 -2.03 -0.77
C VAL A 447 -13.94 -3.02 0.36
N MET A 448 -12.69 -3.13 0.81
CA MET A 448 -12.30 -3.96 1.93
C MET A 448 -12.90 -3.45 3.25
N HIS A 449 -13.91 -4.16 3.75
CA HIS A 449 -14.63 -3.84 4.98
C HIS A 449 -14.76 -5.06 5.90
N SER A 450 -15.00 -4.81 7.20
CA SER A 450 -15.19 -5.89 8.19
C SER A 450 -16.61 -6.45 8.21
N SER A 451 -17.60 -5.74 7.64
CA SER A 451 -19.03 -6.03 7.81
C SER A 451 -19.77 -6.54 6.56
N ILE A 452 -19.29 -6.23 5.35
CA ILE A 452 -19.94 -6.58 4.08
C ILE A 452 -18.85 -7.04 3.10
N GLU A 453 -19.11 -8.12 2.37
CA GLU A 453 -18.34 -8.51 1.19
C GLU A 453 -18.68 -7.55 0.06
N GLY A 454 -17.84 -6.54 -0.12
CA GLY A 454 -17.96 -5.65 -1.26
C GLY A 454 -17.37 -6.28 -2.52
N VAL A 455 -17.86 -5.85 -3.68
CA VAL A 455 -17.43 -6.38 -4.98
C VAL A 455 -16.53 -5.38 -5.70
N HIS A 456 -15.41 -5.86 -6.24
CA HIS A 456 -14.53 -5.05 -7.08
C HIS A 456 -14.59 -5.55 -8.52
N ILE A 457 -15.15 -4.75 -9.41
CA ILE A 457 -15.40 -5.12 -10.80
C ILE A 457 -14.52 -4.28 -11.72
N ILE A 458 -13.70 -4.93 -12.54
CA ILE A 458 -12.82 -4.27 -13.51
C ILE A 458 -13.31 -4.61 -14.92
N LEU A 459 -13.59 -3.59 -15.72
CA LEU A 459 -13.99 -3.75 -17.11
C LEU A 459 -12.80 -3.44 -18.00
N MET A 460 -12.39 -4.40 -18.83
CA MET A 460 -11.28 -4.25 -19.77
C MET A 460 -11.71 -4.74 -21.15
N THR A 461 -11.17 -4.11 -22.20
CA THR A 461 -11.09 -4.77 -23.50
C THR A 461 -9.90 -5.72 -23.57
N ASP A 462 -9.89 -6.66 -24.52
CA ASP A 462 -8.73 -7.52 -24.76
C ASP A 462 -7.44 -6.72 -24.97
N GLU A 463 -7.51 -5.60 -25.70
CA GLU A 463 -6.39 -4.68 -25.92
C GLU A 463 -5.93 -3.99 -24.61
N GLU A 464 -6.89 -3.56 -23.77
CA GLU A 464 -6.58 -2.94 -22.49
C GLU A 464 -5.94 -3.93 -21.51
N LEU A 465 -6.33 -5.21 -21.53
CA LEU A 465 -5.70 -6.25 -20.72
C LEU A 465 -4.22 -6.39 -21.10
N HIS A 466 -3.91 -6.58 -22.39
CA HIS A 466 -2.52 -6.69 -22.86
C HIS A 466 -1.68 -5.47 -22.47
N ARG A 467 -2.28 -4.28 -22.49
CA ARG A 467 -1.55 -3.04 -22.18
C ARG A 467 -1.38 -2.78 -20.69
N PHE A 468 -2.29 -3.27 -19.85
CA PHE A 468 -2.40 -2.87 -18.44
C PHE A 468 -2.49 -4.04 -17.45
N GLU A 469 -2.16 -5.27 -17.88
CA GLU A 469 -2.14 -6.48 -17.06
C GLU A 469 -1.35 -6.30 -15.75
N ARG A 470 -0.25 -5.55 -15.79
CA ARG A 470 0.63 -5.29 -14.64
C ARG A 470 -0.08 -4.61 -13.48
N ARG A 471 -1.22 -3.96 -13.71
CA ARG A 471 -2.02 -3.40 -12.60
C ARG A 471 -2.64 -4.51 -11.75
N LEU A 472 -3.06 -5.62 -12.37
CA LEU A 472 -3.69 -6.74 -11.68
C LEU A 472 -2.74 -7.40 -10.69
N TYR A 473 -1.43 -7.34 -10.97
CA TYR A 473 -0.38 -7.80 -10.05
C TYR A 473 -0.48 -7.10 -8.68
N ALA A 474 -0.97 -5.86 -8.62
CA ALA A 474 -1.15 -5.16 -7.35
C ALA A 474 -2.23 -5.79 -6.46
N LEU A 475 -3.24 -6.42 -7.06
CA LEU A 475 -4.31 -7.12 -6.35
C LEU A 475 -3.83 -8.50 -5.89
N GLU A 476 -3.13 -9.23 -6.77
CA GLU A 476 -2.52 -10.52 -6.44
C GLU A 476 -1.46 -10.40 -5.34
N GLU A 477 -0.66 -9.31 -5.32
CA GLU A 477 0.26 -8.99 -4.22
C GLU A 477 -0.43 -8.94 -2.86
N GLN A 478 -1.68 -8.46 -2.81
CA GLN A 478 -2.44 -8.41 -1.56
C GLN A 478 -3.12 -9.74 -1.21
N GLY A 479 -2.91 -10.77 -2.04
CA GLY A 479 -3.50 -12.08 -1.89
C GLY A 479 -4.96 -12.18 -2.32
N LEU A 480 -5.41 -11.27 -3.19
CA LEU A 480 -6.76 -11.30 -3.73
C LEU A 480 -6.84 -12.24 -4.92
N SER A 481 -7.86 -13.10 -4.92
CA SER A 481 -8.19 -13.93 -6.07
C SER A 481 -8.90 -13.11 -7.14
N ILE A 482 -8.39 -13.15 -8.37
CA ILE A 482 -8.99 -12.47 -9.52
C ILE A 482 -9.72 -13.49 -10.38
N ARG A 483 -11.01 -13.26 -10.62
CA ARG A 483 -11.81 -14.05 -11.57
C ARG A 483 -11.92 -13.32 -12.90
N CYS A 484 -11.40 -13.89 -13.97
CA CYS A 484 -11.55 -13.34 -15.33
C CYS A 484 -12.76 -13.98 -16.02
N LEU A 485 -13.72 -13.17 -16.46
CA LEU A 485 -14.94 -13.60 -17.14
C LEU A 485 -15.08 -12.90 -18.49
N ARG A 486 -15.63 -13.60 -19.50
CA ARG A 486 -16.01 -12.96 -20.76
C ARG A 486 -17.31 -12.17 -20.57
N GLY A 487 -17.24 -10.87 -20.84
CA GLY A 487 -18.40 -9.99 -20.81
C GLY A 487 -19.23 -10.15 -22.08
N ASN A 488 -20.41 -10.75 -21.96
CA ASN A 488 -21.40 -10.71 -23.03
C ASN A 488 -22.09 -9.34 -22.97
N GLY A 489 -22.07 -8.59 -24.07
CA GLY A 489 -22.67 -7.24 -24.14
C GLY A 489 -24.20 -7.18 -23.91
N ALA A 490 -24.83 -8.32 -23.62
CA ALA A 490 -26.21 -8.47 -23.22
C ALA A 490 -26.24 -9.13 -21.83
N GLY A 491 -26.90 -8.47 -20.88
CA GLY A 491 -26.76 -8.71 -19.44
C GLY A 491 -26.94 -10.16 -18.98
N GLN A 492 -26.14 -10.53 -17.98
CA GLN A 492 -26.48 -11.59 -17.06
C GLN A 492 -26.63 -11.03 -15.64
N SER A 493 -27.73 -11.45 -15.02
CA SER A 493 -28.00 -11.45 -13.59
C SER A 493 -26.87 -12.16 -12.86
N VAL A 494 -26.34 -11.51 -11.81
CA VAL A 494 -25.52 -12.18 -10.81
C VAL A 494 -26.45 -13.13 -10.05
N SER A 495 -26.48 -14.40 -10.43
CA SER A 495 -26.99 -15.48 -9.58
C SER A 495 -25.80 -16.10 -8.87
N GLY A 496 -25.83 -16.04 -7.54
CA GLY A 496 -24.87 -16.70 -6.68
C GLY A 496 -24.98 -18.22 -6.79
N GLU A 497 -23.83 -18.86 -6.72
CA GLU A 497 -23.63 -20.19 -6.14
C GLU A 497 -22.37 -20.14 -5.27
#